data_AF-A0A7V1QA93-F1
#
_entry.id   AF-A0A7V1QA93-F1
#
_cell.length_a   1.000
_cell.length_b   1.000
_cell.length_c   1.000
_cell.angle_alpha   90.00
_cell.angle_beta   90.00
_cell.angle_gamma   90.00
#
_symmetry.space_group_name_H-M   'P 1'
#
loop_
_entity.id
_entity.type
_entity.pdbx_description
1 polymer ?
#
loop_
_entity_poly.entity_id
_entity_poly.type
_entity_poly.pdbx_seq_one_letter_code
_entity_poly.pdbx_strand_id
1 'polypeptide(L)'
;MKWALLKEASALVRKVAVLAVSSHMLFVWGVGVGWGQQATPPTLDLGAPGAVSVTLNGASSGDRLEILRVADVNGDGVDDVVVAGRLANGPEGFRFDAGGVFIVLGGVDLIRGTTRDLHDRADIVIHGADANDRLGTSLAVGDVNGDGIADIIVGAPGADGPGELRSGAGEIYVVFGGPHLARGTIRDMAGLVAPGADVVLFGPEPTASLGSSLAVGDVNGDSVADIIAGAATSSQPRGDRLFAGTLYVIFGAREWRSGLARDLADPASADVTIFGPGLLSFFGFQIAVGDVNGDGIPDIVTSAPLADGPQNERPEAGEVYVIFGGVHLVRGTVRDVAPGSAAGPDVVIFGAAAQDLLGYTLLLTDVTGDGLL
;
A
#
# COMPACT_ATOMS: atom_id res chain seq x y z
N MET A 1 23.68 31.75 -24.73
CA MET A 1 22.37 32.13 -24.15
C MET A 1 21.29 31.04 -24.26
N LYS A 2 21.32 30.14 -25.25
CA LYS A 2 20.34 29.03 -25.40
C LYS A 2 20.55 27.80 -24.48
N TRP A 3 21.70 27.69 -23.80
CA TRP A 3 22.02 26.57 -22.90
C TRP A 3 21.75 26.86 -21.41
N ALA A 4 21.44 28.11 -21.03
CA ALA A 4 21.13 28.49 -19.66
C ALA A 4 19.63 28.28 -19.30
N LEU A 5 18.74 28.30 -20.30
CA LEU A 5 17.29 28.15 -20.11
C LEU A 5 16.84 26.69 -19.88
N LEU A 6 17.68 25.70 -20.16
CA LEU A 6 17.38 24.29 -19.88
C LEU A 6 17.66 23.90 -18.41
N LYS A 7 18.45 24.69 -17.67
CA LYS A 7 18.69 24.48 -16.23
C LYS A 7 17.64 25.12 -15.32
N GLU A 8 16.88 26.11 -15.81
CA GLU A 8 15.83 26.77 -15.04
C GLU A 8 14.45 26.10 -15.22
N ALA A 9 14.24 25.34 -16.30
CA ALA A 9 12.99 24.60 -16.53
C ALA A 9 12.84 23.34 -15.65
N SER A 10 13.94 22.79 -15.12
CA SER A 10 13.91 21.63 -14.21
C SER A 10 13.54 22.01 -12.76
N ALA A 11 13.39 23.29 -12.44
CA ALA A 11 13.20 23.76 -11.06
C ALA A 11 11.73 23.98 -10.64
N LEU A 12 10.76 23.81 -11.55
CA LEU A 12 9.39 24.32 -11.34
C LEU A 12 8.25 23.30 -11.34
N VAL A 13 8.50 21.99 -11.43
CA VAL A 13 7.42 21.01 -11.29
C VAL A 13 7.88 19.83 -10.42
N ARG A 14 7.30 19.74 -9.21
CA ARG A 14 7.66 18.73 -8.20
C ARG A 14 6.46 17.93 -7.66
N LYS A 15 5.25 18.10 -8.21
CA LYS A 15 4.05 17.40 -7.73
C LYS A 15 3.12 17.06 -8.88
N VAL A 16 2.72 15.79 -8.96
CA VAL A 16 1.71 15.25 -9.88
C VAL A 16 0.40 15.08 -9.10
N ALA A 17 -0.72 15.52 -9.65
CA ALA A 17 -2.05 15.17 -9.13
C ALA A 17 -2.65 14.11 -10.05
N VAL A 18 -3.06 12.98 -9.49
CA VAL A 18 -3.67 11.87 -10.24
C VAL A 18 -5.13 11.74 -9.84
N LEU A 19 -6.01 11.68 -10.83
CA LEU A 19 -7.43 11.48 -10.64
C LEU A 19 -7.85 10.16 -11.30
N ALA A 20 -8.42 9.24 -10.53
CA ALA A 20 -9.00 8.01 -11.08
C ALA A 20 -10.43 8.29 -11.58
N VAL A 21 -10.77 7.91 -12.82
CA VAL A 21 -12.13 8.02 -13.36
C VAL A 21 -12.57 6.67 -13.92
N SER A 22 -13.42 5.98 -13.14
CA SER A 22 -14.25 4.80 -13.42
C SER A 22 -13.64 3.53 -14.05
N SER A 23 -12.57 3.63 -14.84
CA SER A 23 -11.85 2.55 -15.52
C SER A 23 -10.52 3.00 -16.16
N HIS A 24 -10.20 4.29 -16.08
CA HIS A 24 -9.01 4.90 -16.65
C HIS A 24 -8.35 5.79 -15.60
N MET A 25 -7.02 5.86 -15.59
CA MET A 25 -6.29 6.84 -14.78
C MET A 25 -6.01 8.10 -15.58
N LEU A 26 -6.31 9.25 -14.99
CA LEU A 26 -6.11 10.58 -15.54
C LEU A 26 -5.02 11.31 -14.77
N PHE A 27 -4.01 11.81 -15.48
CA PHE A 27 -2.97 12.67 -14.89
C PHE A 27 -3.25 14.14 -15.10
N VAL A 28 -3.25 14.90 -14.01
CA VAL A 28 -3.23 16.37 -14.01
C VAL A 28 -1.81 16.81 -13.67
N TRP A 29 -1.08 17.26 -14.70
CA TRP A 29 0.26 17.81 -14.56
C TRP A 29 0.20 19.32 -14.35
N GLY A 30 0.85 19.80 -13.29
CA GLY A 30 1.21 21.21 -13.14
C GLY A 30 0.06 22.18 -12.87
N VAL A 31 -0.27 22.39 -11.60
CA VAL A 31 -0.74 23.70 -11.13
C VAL A 31 0.35 24.30 -10.24
N GLY A 32 1.41 24.78 -10.89
CA GLY A 32 2.37 25.66 -10.25
C GLY A 32 1.71 27.02 -10.01
N VAL A 33 1.15 27.22 -8.83
CA VAL A 33 1.06 28.50 -8.09
C VAL A 33 0.52 28.20 -6.69
N GLY A 34 1.09 28.84 -5.67
CA GLY A 34 0.70 28.63 -4.27
C GLY A 34 -0.81 28.81 -4.06
N TRP A 35 -1.40 27.84 -3.37
CA TRP A 35 -2.83 27.74 -3.03
C TRP A 35 -3.38 28.87 -2.13
N GLY A 36 -2.64 29.98 -1.97
CA GLY A 36 -2.98 31.09 -1.06
C GLY A 36 -3.42 32.40 -1.72
N GLN A 37 -3.61 32.47 -3.05
CA GLN A 37 -3.85 33.77 -3.74
C GLN A 37 -4.89 33.76 -4.88
N GLN A 38 -5.71 32.71 -5.06
CA GLN A 38 -6.79 32.73 -6.06
C GLN A 38 -8.15 33.02 -5.42
N ALA A 39 -8.77 34.15 -5.81
CA ALA A 39 -10.09 34.60 -5.34
C ALA A 39 -11.29 33.81 -5.93
N THR A 40 -11.02 32.85 -6.81
CA THR A 40 -12.02 31.93 -7.38
C THR A 40 -11.45 30.52 -7.39
N PRO A 41 -12.21 29.48 -6.99
CA PRO A 41 -11.77 28.09 -7.14
C PRO A 41 -11.40 27.84 -8.62
N PRO A 42 -10.21 27.31 -8.93
CA PRO A 42 -9.87 26.96 -10.30
C PRO A 42 -10.85 25.89 -10.81
N THR A 43 -11.49 26.13 -11.96
CA THR A 43 -12.33 25.13 -12.63
C THR A 43 -11.51 24.38 -13.68
N LEU A 44 -11.43 23.06 -13.56
CA LEU A 44 -10.80 22.17 -14.54
C LEU A 44 -11.88 21.43 -15.34
N ASP A 45 -12.00 21.73 -16.63
CA ASP A 45 -12.88 21.01 -17.55
C ASP A 45 -12.12 19.84 -18.20
N LEU A 46 -12.48 18.61 -17.84
CA LEU A 46 -11.84 17.40 -18.37
C LEU A 46 -12.15 17.13 -19.85
N GLY A 47 -13.20 17.76 -20.41
CA GLY A 47 -13.52 17.70 -21.83
C GLY A 47 -12.72 18.69 -22.69
N ALA A 48 -12.00 19.62 -22.07
CA ALA A 48 -11.19 20.60 -22.78
C ALA A 48 -9.96 19.94 -23.42
N PRO A 49 -9.64 20.22 -24.70
CA PRO A 49 -8.42 19.72 -25.33
C PRO A 49 -7.17 20.06 -24.51
N GLY A 50 -6.43 19.03 -24.10
CA GLY A 50 -5.20 19.19 -23.30
C GLY A 50 -5.38 19.22 -21.78
N ALA A 51 -6.61 19.11 -21.25
CA ALA A 51 -6.85 18.93 -19.81
C ALA A 51 -6.40 17.55 -19.32
N VAL A 52 -6.43 16.55 -20.21
CA VAL A 52 -5.95 15.19 -19.97
C VAL A 52 -4.54 15.03 -20.53
N SER A 53 -3.55 14.81 -19.66
CA SER A 53 -2.15 14.69 -20.10
C SER A 53 -1.81 13.27 -20.54
N VAL A 54 -2.22 12.25 -19.79
CA VAL A 54 -2.05 10.83 -20.12
C VAL A 54 -3.28 10.05 -19.64
N THR A 55 -3.68 9.05 -20.43
CA THR A 55 -4.70 8.06 -20.07
C THR A 55 -4.05 6.69 -19.96
N LEU A 56 -4.24 5.99 -18.83
CA LEU A 56 -3.83 4.58 -18.70
C LEU A 56 -5.02 3.65 -18.81
N ASN A 57 -4.89 2.63 -19.66
CA ASN A 57 -5.82 1.51 -19.72
C ASN A 57 -5.23 0.31 -18.95
N GLY A 58 -6.10 -0.49 -18.33
CA GLY A 58 -5.69 -1.70 -17.64
C GLY A 58 -5.03 -2.71 -18.57
N ALA A 59 -4.14 -3.55 -18.02
CA ALA A 59 -3.33 -4.48 -18.78
C ALA A 59 -4.09 -5.75 -19.22
N SER A 60 -5.27 -6.00 -18.65
CA SER A 60 -6.16 -7.13 -18.94
C SER A 60 -7.63 -6.69 -18.95
N SER A 61 -8.47 -7.45 -19.66
CA SER A 61 -9.91 -7.17 -19.72
C SER A 61 -10.56 -7.35 -18.33
N GLY A 62 -11.24 -6.31 -17.84
CA GLY A 62 -11.84 -6.30 -16.50
C GLY A 62 -10.92 -5.75 -15.42
N ASP A 63 -9.67 -5.41 -15.73
CA ASP A 63 -8.79 -4.69 -14.82
C ASP A 63 -9.44 -3.41 -14.33
N ARG A 64 -9.37 -3.21 -13.01
CA ARG A 64 -9.73 -1.95 -12.38
C ARG A 64 -8.45 -1.32 -11.85
N LEU A 65 -7.98 -0.25 -12.50
CA LEU A 65 -6.81 0.53 -12.08
C LEU A 65 -7.18 1.43 -10.89
N GLU A 66 -7.63 0.80 -9.80
CA GLU A 66 -8.16 1.46 -8.60
C GLU A 66 -7.05 1.89 -7.63
N ILE A 67 -5.87 1.25 -7.70
CA ILE A 67 -4.79 1.46 -6.74
C ILE A 67 -3.54 1.98 -7.47
N LEU A 68 -3.17 3.22 -7.16
CA LEU A 68 -2.00 3.89 -7.72
C LEU A 68 -1.14 4.52 -6.63
N ARG A 69 0.15 4.68 -6.90
CA ARG A 69 1.07 5.48 -6.11
C ARG A 69 1.95 6.33 -7.02
N VAL A 70 2.47 7.43 -6.47
CA VAL A 70 3.38 8.35 -7.15
C VAL A 70 4.62 8.51 -6.28
N ALA A 71 5.78 8.11 -6.79
CA ALA A 71 7.06 8.22 -6.12
C ALA A 71 8.20 7.97 -7.13
N ASP A 72 9.37 8.52 -6.87
CA ASP A 72 10.60 8.19 -7.60
C ASP A 72 11.09 6.79 -7.20
N VAL A 73 10.78 5.77 -8.02
CA VAL A 73 11.16 4.37 -7.75
C VAL A 73 12.42 3.97 -8.50
N ASN A 74 12.86 4.74 -9.49
CA ASN A 74 14.09 4.47 -10.24
C ASN A 74 15.30 5.29 -9.75
N GLY A 75 15.08 6.26 -8.85
CA GLY A 75 16.10 7.12 -8.26
C GLY A 75 16.62 8.22 -9.19
N ASP A 76 15.86 8.64 -10.19
CA ASP A 76 16.28 9.67 -11.15
C ASP A 76 15.91 11.12 -10.72
N GLY A 77 15.20 11.25 -9.60
CA GLY A 77 14.74 12.50 -9.02
C GLY A 77 13.39 12.99 -9.56
N VAL A 78 12.69 12.17 -10.36
CA VAL A 78 11.36 12.47 -10.89
C VAL A 78 10.38 11.39 -10.44
N ASP A 79 9.22 11.81 -9.93
CA ASP A 79 8.20 10.85 -9.53
C ASP A 79 7.69 10.01 -10.71
N ASP A 80 7.64 8.70 -10.49
CA ASP A 80 7.05 7.70 -11.37
C ASP A 80 5.63 7.37 -10.93
N VAL A 81 4.90 6.67 -11.79
CA VAL A 81 3.55 6.21 -11.48
C VAL A 81 3.54 4.70 -11.40
N VAL A 82 3.16 4.19 -10.22
CA VAL A 82 3.07 2.76 -9.94
C VAL A 82 1.60 2.36 -9.85
N VAL A 83 1.17 1.43 -10.69
CA VAL A 83 -0.24 1.03 -10.82
C VAL A 83 -0.41 -0.46 -10.58
N ALA A 84 -1.32 -0.82 -9.69
CA ALA A 84 -1.62 -2.22 -9.41
C ALA A 84 -2.76 -2.72 -10.32
N GLY A 85 -2.57 -3.92 -10.88
CA GLY A 85 -3.56 -4.64 -11.68
C GLY A 85 -3.81 -6.03 -11.09
N ARG A 86 -4.63 -6.14 -10.05
CA ARG A 86 -4.86 -7.40 -9.32
C ARG A 86 -5.48 -8.54 -10.15
N LEU A 87 -6.09 -8.23 -11.30
CA LEU A 87 -6.70 -9.21 -12.22
C LEU A 87 -5.84 -9.40 -13.49
N ALA A 88 -4.64 -8.83 -13.52
CA ALA A 88 -3.73 -9.06 -14.63
C ALA A 88 -3.31 -10.53 -14.68
N ASN A 89 -3.22 -11.07 -15.89
CA ASN A 89 -2.67 -12.40 -16.11
C ASN A 89 -1.14 -12.36 -16.13
N GLY A 90 -0.51 -13.46 -15.74
CA GLY A 90 0.94 -13.63 -15.90
C GLY A 90 1.39 -13.69 -17.37
N PRO A 91 2.69 -13.52 -17.65
CA PRO A 91 3.26 -13.32 -18.99
C PRO A 91 3.09 -14.50 -19.93
N GLU A 92 2.89 -15.71 -19.39
CA GLU A 92 2.75 -16.93 -20.19
C GLU A 92 1.28 -17.26 -20.57
N GLY A 93 0.32 -16.43 -20.16
CA GLY A 93 -1.08 -16.54 -20.60
C GLY A 93 -1.91 -17.66 -19.95
N PHE A 94 -1.37 -18.37 -18.96
CA PHE A 94 -2.10 -19.39 -18.18
C PHE A 94 -2.18 -19.10 -16.67
N ARG A 95 -1.41 -18.12 -16.17
CA ARG A 95 -1.48 -17.64 -14.78
C ARG A 95 -2.61 -16.62 -14.65
N PHE A 96 -3.86 -17.11 -14.64
CA PHE A 96 -5.05 -16.27 -14.57
C PHE A 96 -5.15 -15.55 -13.24
N ASP A 97 -5.49 -14.26 -13.25
CA ASP A 97 -5.63 -13.42 -12.04
C ASP A 97 -4.43 -13.51 -11.08
N ALA A 98 -3.22 -13.76 -11.61
CA ALA A 98 -2.00 -13.73 -10.81
C ALA A 98 -1.71 -12.32 -10.29
N GLY A 99 -2.23 -11.31 -10.99
CA GLY A 99 -2.02 -9.91 -10.71
C GLY A 99 -0.70 -9.39 -11.25
N GLY A 100 -0.48 -8.09 -11.07
CA GLY A 100 0.71 -7.42 -11.55
C GLY A 100 0.79 -5.96 -11.13
N VAL A 101 1.98 -5.38 -11.30
CA VAL A 101 2.24 -3.96 -11.11
C VAL A 101 2.92 -3.40 -12.35
N PHE A 102 2.42 -2.25 -12.80
CA PHE A 102 2.85 -1.59 -14.02
C PHE A 102 3.35 -0.20 -13.64
N ILE A 103 4.61 0.09 -14.00
CA ILE A 103 5.21 1.39 -13.71
C ILE A 103 5.37 2.17 -15.00
N VAL A 104 4.98 3.43 -14.95
CA VAL A 104 5.22 4.43 -16.00
C VAL A 104 6.22 5.42 -15.44
N LEU A 105 7.40 5.49 -16.07
CA LEU A 105 8.47 6.35 -15.57
C LEU A 105 8.14 7.83 -15.83
N GLY A 106 8.53 8.67 -14.89
CA GLY A 106 8.40 10.12 -14.93
C GLY A 106 9.25 10.77 -16.02
N GLY A 107 9.07 12.09 -16.20
CA GLY A 107 9.93 12.90 -17.07
C GLY A 107 9.36 13.24 -18.45
N VAL A 108 10.24 13.62 -19.39
CA VAL A 108 9.88 14.24 -20.68
C VAL A 108 9.20 13.30 -21.68
N ASP A 109 9.20 11.99 -21.42
CA ASP A 109 8.59 10.96 -22.26
C ASP A 109 7.10 10.70 -21.94
N LEU A 110 6.55 11.36 -20.92
CA LEU A 110 5.10 11.50 -20.71
C LEU A 110 4.53 12.50 -21.74
N ILE A 111 4.46 12.07 -23.00
CA ILE A 111 3.98 12.90 -24.10
C ILE A 111 2.49 13.21 -23.88
N ARG A 112 2.19 14.51 -23.72
CA ARG A 112 0.84 15.05 -23.56
C ARG A 112 -0.12 14.54 -24.65
N GLY A 113 -1.31 14.10 -24.23
CA GLY A 113 -2.40 13.68 -25.12
C GLY A 113 -2.26 12.27 -25.68
N THR A 114 -1.44 11.40 -25.07
CA THR A 114 -1.31 10.00 -25.49
C THR A 114 -2.05 9.05 -24.54
N THR A 115 -2.69 8.04 -25.12
CA THR A 115 -3.19 6.86 -24.38
C THR A 115 -2.07 5.83 -24.28
N ARG A 116 -1.76 5.37 -23.08
CA ARG A 116 -0.87 4.23 -22.84
C ARG A 116 -1.70 3.03 -22.37
N ASP A 117 -1.67 1.97 -23.16
CA ASP A 117 -2.16 0.66 -22.74
C ASP A 117 -1.07 0.00 -21.89
N LEU A 118 -1.33 -0.27 -20.62
CA LEU A 118 -0.32 -0.81 -19.71
C LEU A 118 0.13 -2.22 -20.10
N HIS A 119 -0.65 -2.96 -20.89
CA HIS A 119 -0.26 -4.27 -21.40
C HIS A 119 1.04 -4.20 -22.24
N ASP A 120 1.14 -3.17 -23.10
CA ASP A 120 2.23 -3.04 -24.08
C ASP A 120 3.12 -1.80 -23.87
N ARG A 121 2.72 -0.89 -22.97
CA ARG A 121 3.34 0.45 -22.86
C ARG A 121 3.66 0.88 -21.43
N ALA A 122 3.62 -0.04 -20.47
CA ALA A 122 4.32 0.15 -19.20
C ALA A 122 5.83 0.17 -19.46
N ASP A 123 6.55 1.02 -18.73
CA ASP A 123 8.01 1.09 -18.84
C ASP A 123 8.66 -0.04 -18.03
N ILE A 124 8.02 -0.48 -16.95
CA ILE A 124 8.44 -1.61 -16.12
C ILE A 124 7.20 -2.44 -15.77
N VAL A 125 7.37 -3.76 -15.75
CA VAL A 125 6.29 -4.70 -15.40
C VAL A 125 6.76 -5.65 -14.31
N ILE A 126 5.92 -5.86 -13.32
CA ILE A 126 6.07 -6.85 -12.26
C ILE A 126 4.88 -7.82 -12.38
N HIS A 127 5.17 -9.09 -12.60
CA HIS A 127 4.14 -10.14 -12.70
C HIS A 127 3.96 -10.91 -11.39
N GLY A 128 2.71 -11.20 -11.03
CA GLY A 128 2.38 -12.07 -9.90
C GLY A 128 2.83 -13.51 -10.09
N ALA A 129 3.09 -14.21 -8.98
CA ALA A 129 3.75 -15.51 -9.00
C ALA A 129 2.87 -16.61 -9.59
N ASP A 130 1.69 -16.85 -9.02
CA ASP A 130 0.82 -17.96 -9.38
C ASP A 130 -0.63 -17.53 -9.63
N ALA A 131 -1.41 -18.43 -10.24
CA ALA A 131 -2.78 -18.13 -10.62
C ALA A 131 -3.66 -17.90 -9.38
N ASN A 132 -4.44 -16.82 -9.38
CA ASN A 132 -5.31 -16.34 -8.29
C ASN A 132 -4.60 -15.72 -7.08
N ASP A 133 -3.28 -15.53 -7.11
CA ASP A 133 -2.55 -14.82 -6.05
C ASP A 133 -2.99 -13.36 -5.91
N ARG A 134 -3.43 -12.77 -7.03
CA ARG A 134 -3.94 -11.41 -7.12
C ARG A 134 -2.96 -10.36 -6.59
N LEU A 135 -1.69 -10.48 -6.99
CA LEU A 135 -0.66 -9.47 -6.75
C LEU A 135 -1.18 -8.08 -7.16
N GLY A 136 -1.05 -7.11 -6.26
CA GLY A 136 -1.57 -5.77 -6.48
C GLY A 136 -3.00 -5.58 -5.95
N THR A 137 -3.49 -6.49 -5.11
CA THR A 137 -4.71 -6.24 -4.31
C THR A 137 -4.51 -5.08 -3.34
N SER A 138 -3.28 -4.87 -2.88
CA SER A 138 -2.84 -3.67 -2.17
C SER A 138 -1.46 -3.24 -2.68
N LEU A 139 -1.17 -1.94 -2.60
CA LEU A 139 0.07 -1.34 -3.08
C LEU A 139 0.44 -0.17 -2.17
N ALA A 140 1.69 -0.13 -1.73
CA ALA A 140 2.32 1.00 -1.06
C ALA A 140 3.70 1.27 -1.67
N VAL A 141 4.19 2.49 -1.48
CA VAL A 141 5.56 2.89 -1.85
C VAL A 141 6.19 3.65 -0.70
N GLY A 142 7.47 3.43 -0.46
CA GLY A 142 8.25 4.09 0.58
C GLY A 142 9.62 3.45 0.75
N ASP A 143 10.56 4.18 1.34
CA ASP A 143 11.96 3.77 1.52
C ASP A 143 12.10 2.85 2.75
N VAL A 144 11.93 1.54 2.55
CA VAL A 144 11.97 0.53 3.64
C VAL A 144 13.37 -0.04 3.84
N ASN A 145 14.29 0.21 2.90
CA ASN A 145 15.70 -0.15 3.00
C ASN A 145 16.60 1.04 3.40
N GLY A 146 16.05 2.23 3.58
CA GLY A 146 16.73 3.43 4.05
C GLY A 146 17.82 3.98 3.12
N ASP A 147 17.71 3.73 1.81
CA ASP A 147 18.68 4.18 0.79
C ASP A 147 18.32 5.54 0.15
N GLY A 148 17.15 6.08 0.48
CA GLY A 148 16.63 7.36 -0.01
C GLY A 148 15.81 7.28 -1.29
N ILE A 149 15.54 6.08 -1.81
CA ILE A 149 14.72 5.83 -3.00
C ILE A 149 13.45 5.08 -2.57
N ALA A 150 12.31 5.36 -3.20
CA ALA A 150 11.08 4.68 -2.83
C ALA A 150 11.08 3.22 -3.31
N ASP A 151 10.82 2.30 -2.39
CA ASP A 151 10.60 0.88 -2.70
C ASP A 151 9.13 0.62 -3.05
N ILE A 152 8.86 -0.49 -3.74
CA ILE A 152 7.53 -0.93 -4.12
C ILE A 152 7.11 -2.11 -3.26
N ILE A 153 6.03 -1.97 -2.48
CA ILE A 153 5.50 -2.99 -1.58
C ILE A 153 4.10 -3.40 -2.08
N VAL A 154 3.92 -4.70 -2.36
CA VAL A 154 2.72 -5.19 -3.05
C VAL A 154 2.16 -6.42 -2.36
N GLY A 155 0.86 -6.43 -2.10
CA GLY A 155 0.16 -7.56 -1.50
C GLY A 155 -0.42 -8.51 -2.55
N ALA A 156 -0.29 -9.81 -2.28
CA ALA A 156 -0.86 -10.94 -3.01
C ALA A 156 -1.64 -11.84 -2.02
N PRO A 157 -2.82 -11.40 -1.55
CA PRO A 157 -3.55 -12.10 -0.49
C PRO A 157 -4.07 -13.49 -0.88
N GLY A 158 -4.09 -13.82 -2.18
CA GLY A 158 -4.47 -15.14 -2.65
C GLY A 158 -3.36 -16.18 -2.61
N ALA A 159 -2.10 -15.77 -2.42
CA ALA A 159 -0.95 -16.65 -2.50
C ALA A 159 -0.92 -17.70 -1.38
N ASP A 160 -0.31 -18.86 -1.65
CA ASP A 160 -0.37 -20.03 -0.80
C ASP A 160 0.83 -20.16 0.17
N GLY A 161 1.62 -19.10 0.31
CA GLY A 161 2.70 -19.02 1.29
C GLY A 161 3.92 -19.89 0.93
N PRO A 162 4.80 -20.20 1.90
CA PRO A 162 6.08 -20.83 1.60
C PRO A 162 5.89 -22.22 0.99
N GLY A 163 6.35 -22.36 -0.26
CA GLY A 163 6.28 -23.61 -1.02
C GLY A 163 4.87 -24.04 -1.42
N GLU A 164 3.91 -23.12 -1.48
CA GLU A 164 2.52 -23.35 -1.85
C GLU A 164 1.77 -24.33 -0.92
N LEU A 165 2.10 -24.31 0.38
CA LEU A 165 1.58 -25.27 1.36
C LEU A 165 0.49 -24.70 2.29
N ARG A 166 0.16 -23.42 2.19
CA ARG A 166 -0.80 -22.73 3.08
C ARG A 166 -1.81 -21.93 2.26
N SER A 167 -2.81 -22.63 1.75
CA SER A 167 -3.72 -22.02 0.80
C SER A 167 -4.34 -20.70 1.28
N GLY A 168 -4.20 -19.64 0.48
CA GLY A 168 -4.69 -18.29 0.79
C GLY A 168 -4.08 -17.67 2.04
N ALA A 169 -2.86 -18.06 2.44
CA ALA A 169 -2.15 -17.39 3.52
C ALA A 169 -1.84 -15.94 3.19
N GLY A 170 -1.65 -15.65 1.90
CA GLY A 170 -1.27 -14.36 1.37
C GLY A 170 0.22 -14.10 1.51
N GLU A 171 0.72 -13.23 0.65
CA GLU A 171 2.12 -12.84 0.58
C GLU A 171 2.27 -11.34 0.34
N ILE A 172 3.42 -10.80 0.73
CA ILE A 172 3.83 -9.44 0.39
C ILE A 172 5.20 -9.50 -0.27
N TYR A 173 5.31 -8.81 -1.39
CA TYR A 173 6.53 -8.69 -2.17
C TYR A 173 7.05 -7.27 -2.07
N VAL A 174 8.34 -7.13 -1.76
CA VAL A 174 9.06 -5.84 -1.78
C VAL A 174 10.06 -5.88 -2.92
N VAL A 175 10.02 -4.87 -3.77
CA VAL A 175 11.03 -4.60 -4.80
C VAL A 175 11.72 -3.30 -4.44
N PHE A 176 13.03 -3.34 -4.23
CA PHE A 176 13.78 -2.15 -3.89
C PHE A 176 13.87 -1.18 -5.05
N GLY A 177 13.80 0.10 -4.74
CA GLY A 177 13.96 1.17 -5.70
C GLY A 177 15.38 1.26 -6.25
N GLY A 178 15.53 1.98 -7.34
CA GLY A 178 16.81 2.46 -7.84
C GLY A 178 17.07 2.21 -9.32
N PRO A 179 18.28 2.56 -9.81
CA PRO A 179 18.56 2.68 -11.25
C PRO A 179 18.44 1.37 -12.04
N HIS A 180 18.33 0.25 -11.34
CA HIS A 180 18.11 -1.06 -11.94
C HIS A 180 16.65 -1.26 -12.39
N LEU A 181 15.70 -0.48 -11.84
CA LEU A 181 14.34 -0.32 -12.33
C LEU A 181 14.34 0.66 -13.53
N ALA A 182 14.94 0.22 -14.63
CA ALA A 182 15.01 0.98 -15.88
C ALA A 182 13.93 0.54 -16.88
N ARG A 183 13.66 1.37 -17.89
CA ARG A 183 12.74 1.02 -18.97
C ARG A 183 13.07 -0.33 -19.61
N GLY A 184 12.07 -1.18 -19.75
CA GLY A 184 12.18 -2.56 -20.23
C GLY A 184 12.45 -3.59 -19.13
N THR A 185 12.54 -3.16 -17.86
CA THR A 185 12.67 -4.08 -16.73
C THR A 185 11.39 -4.91 -16.60
N ILE A 186 11.58 -6.22 -16.49
CA ILE A 186 10.51 -7.17 -16.19
C ILE A 186 10.94 -7.95 -14.95
N ARG A 187 10.09 -7.94 -13.92
CA ARG A 187 10.23 -8.80 -12.74
C ARG A 187 9.09 -9.81 -12.76
N ASP A 188 9.40 -11.04 -12.39
CA ASP A 188 8.42 -12.10 -12.26
C ASP A 188 8.54 -12.69 -10.85
N MET A 189 7.45 -12.64 -10.10
CA MET A 189 7.43 -13.18 -8.73
C MET A 189 7.41 -14.71 -8.73
N ALA A 190 7.16 -15.36 -9.87
CA ALA A 190 7.30 -16.81 -9.97
C ALA A 190 8.76 -17.24 -9.77
N GLY A 191 9.00 -18.06 -8.75
CA GLY A 191 10.30 -18.67 -8.53
C GLY A 191 10.53 -19.05 -7.08
N LEU A 192 10.70 -20.35 -6.82
CA LEU A 192 10.90 -20.88 -5.47
C LEU A 192 12.28 -20.55 -4.85
N VAL A 193 13.27 -20.20 -5.68
CA VAL A 193 14.69 -20.05 -5.26
C VAL A 193 15.20 -18.60 -5.38
N ALA A 194 14.58 -17.81 -6.24
CA ALA A 194 14.90 -16.40 -6.46
C ALA A 194 13.68 -15.70 -7.10
N PRO A 195 12.59 -15.49 -6.34
CA PRO A 195 11.47 -14.71 -6.84
C PRO A 195 11.98 -13.32 -7.27
N GLY A 196 11.30 -12.67 -8.20
CA GLY A 196 11.70 -11.36 -8.73
C GLY A 196 11.72 -10.21 -7.70
N ALA A 197 11.37 -10.48 -6.43
CA ALA A 197 11.38 -9.58 -5.30
C ALA A 197 12.70 -9.63 -4.50
N ASP A 198 12.96 -8.53 -3.80
CA ASP A 198 14.10 -8.41 -2.89
C ASP A 198 13.73 -8.90 -1.48
N VAL A 199 12.48 -8.71 -1.06
CA VAL A 199 11.94 -9.28 0.20
C VAL A 199 10.60 -9.95 -0.07
N VAL A 200 10.39 -11.11 0.55
CA VAL A 200 9.08 -11.78 0.59
C VAL A 200 8.65 -12.00 2.04
N LEU A 201 7.42 -11.61 2.36
CA LEU A 201 6.77 -11.87 3.65
C LEU A 201 5.63 -12.86 3.42
N PHE A 202 5.67 -13.96 4.16
CA PHE A 202 4.69 -15.03 4.02
C PHE A 202 3.64 -15.01 5.12
N GLY A 203 2.39 -15.25 4.72
CA GLY A 203 1.24 -15.32 5.62
C GLY A 203 1.37 -16.39 6.72
N PRO A 204 0.83 -16.09 7.90
CA PRO A 204 1.04 -16.90 9.10
C PRO A 204 0.25 -18.22 9.15
N GLU A 205 -0.90 -18.29 8.50
CA GLU A 205 -1.72 -19.49 8.41
C GLU A 205 -2.58 -19.50 7.14
N PRO A 206 -3.14 -20.66 6.75
CA PRO A 206 -4.08 -20.72 5.64
C PRO A 206 -5.24 -19.73 5.83
N THR A 207 -5.70 -19.13 4.73
CA THR A 207 -6.78 -18.14 4.69
C THR A 207 -6.52 -16.85 5.46
N ALA A 208 -5.29 -16.55 5.90
CA ALA A 208 -4.99 -15.31 6.62
C ALA A 208 -5.09 -14.06 5.71
N SER A 209 -5.00 -14.23 4.39
CA SER A 209 -5.03 -13.16 3.38
C SER A 209 -4.05 -12.01 3.67
N LEU A 210 -2.82 -12.33 4.10
CA LEU A 210 -1.78 -11.32 4.32
C LEU A 210 -1.60 -10.45 3.07
N GLY A 211 -1.49 -9.14 3.27
CA GLY A 211 -1.39 -8.19 2.15
C GLY A 211 -2.73 -7.83 1.54
N SER A 212 -3.86 -8.12 2.20
CA SER A 212 -5.18 -7.59 1.81
C SER A 212 -5.23 -6.06 1.91
N SER A 213 -4.44 -5.49 2.81
CA SER A 213 -4.25 -4.06 3.02
C SER A 213 -2.79 -3.79 3.39
N LEU A 214 -2.27 -2.64 2.97
CA LEU A 214 -0.89 -2.22 3.20
C LEU A 214 -0.83 -0.73 3.49
N ALA A 215 0.04 -0.35 4.40
CA ALA A 215 0.53 1.02 4.57
C ALA A 215 2.04 0.98 4.84
N VAL A 216 2.70 2.11 4.60
CA VAL A 216 4.13 2.28 4.85
C VAL A 216 4.35 3.59 5.59
N GLY A 217 5.22 3.59 6.60
CA GLY A 217 5.64 4.77 7.35
C GLY A 217 6.55 4.40 8.52
N ASP A 218 7.36 5.34 8.98
CA ASP A 218 8.30 5.17 10.09
C ASP A 218 7.55 5.20 11.44
N VAL A 219 6.96 4.07 11.84
CA VAL A 219 6.11 4.01 13.04
C VAL A 219 6.92 3.76 14.30
N ASN A 220 8.21 3.43 14.19
CA ASN A 220 9.11 3.25 15.34
C ASN A 220 10.01 4.47 15.60
N GLY A 221 10.08 5.42 14.67
CA GLY A 221 10.84 6.66 14.77
C GLY A 221 12.33 6.52 14.45
N ASP A 222 12.75 5.53 13.66
CA ASP A 222 14.15 5.28 13.30
C ASP A 222 14.60 5.91 11.97
N SER A 223 13.69 6.66 11.32
CA SER A 223 13.86 7.33 10.03
C SER A 223 13.98 6.39 8.83
N VAL A 224 13.61 5.12 8.96
CA VAL A 224 13.40 4.18 7.86
C VAL A 224 11.91 3.81 7.85
N ALA A 225 11.31 3.70 6.66
CA ALA A 225 9.90 3.39 6.60
C ALA A 225 9.64 1.93 6.97
N ASP A 226 8.58 1.67 7.72
CA ASP A 226 8.15 0.33 8.12
C ASP A 226 7.00 -0.16 7.24
N ILE A 227 6.84 -1.47 7.12
CA ILE A 227 5.71 -2.09 6.42
C ILE A 227 4.65 -2.46 7.45
N ILE A 228 3.43 -1.94 7.27
CA ILE A 228 2.25 -2.30 8.06
C ILE A 228 1.30 -3.10 7.17
N ALA A 229 0.99 -4.32 7.60
CA ALA A 229 0.31 -5.31 6.79
C ALA A 229 -0.89 -5.93 7.50
N GLY A 230 -2.03 -5.94 6.82
CA GLY A 230 -3.22 -6.63 7.27
C GLY A 230 -3.24 -8.08 6.80
N ALA A 231 -3.46 -8.99 7.74
CA ALA A 231 -3.96 -10.34 7.51
C ALA A 231 -5.41 -10.38 7.99
N ALA A 232 -6.31 -9.71 7.25
CA ALA A 232 -7.63 -9.35 7.74
C ALA A 232 -8.52 -10.56 8.06
N THR A 233 -8.23 -11.73 7.48
CA THR A 233 -8.96 -12.98 7.75
C THR A 233 -8.19 -13.92 8.66
N SER A 234 -7.08 -13.46 9.25
CA SER A 234 -6.34 -14.23 10.25
C SER A 234 -7.22 -14.58 11.45
N SER A 235 -6.98 -15.77 11.99
CA SER A 235 -7.65 -16.30 13.18
C SER A 235 -6.69 -16.43 14.36
N GLN A 236 -5.67 -15.57 14.41
CA GLN A 236 -4.71 -15.54 15.50
C GLN A 236 -5.19 -14.73 16.72
N PRO A 237 -4.72 -15.10 17.93
CA PRO A 237 -4.00 -16.35 18.23
C PRO A 237 -4.93 -17.57 18.03
N ARG A 238 -4.36 -18.67 17.52
CA ARG A 238 -5.14 -19.82 17.03
C ARG A 238 -6.17 -20.32 18.06
N GLY A 239 -7.42 -20.42 17.63
CA GLY A 239 -8.49 -21.11 18.37
C GLY A 239 -9.41 -20.20 19.18
N ASP A 240 -9.04 -18.92 19.37
CA ASP A 240 -9.78 -18.02 20.26
C ASP A 240 -10.75 -17.09 19.51
N ARG A 241 -10.40 -16.62 18.29
CA ARG A 241 -11.19 -15.64 17.53
C ARG A 241 -11.08 -15.85 16.02
N LEU A 242 -12.02 -16.61 15.44
CA LEU A 242 -12.01 -16.88 14.00
C LEU A 242 -12.20 -15.59 13.20
N PHE A 243 -11.36 -15.37 12.19
CA PHE A 243 -11.41 -14.19 11.31
C PHE A 243 -11.43 -12.86 12.08
N ALA A 244 -10.75 -12.80 13.22
CA ALA A 244 -10.60 -11.56 13.97
C ALA A 244 -9.73 -10.54 13.24
N GLY A 245 -8.85 -11.02 12.37
CA GLY A 245 -7.83 -10.25 11.71
C GLY A 245 -6.60 -10.06 12.59
N THR A 246 -5.45 -9.90 11.95
CA THR A 246 -4.18 -9.61 12.62
C THR A 246 -3.42 -8.59 11.79
N LEU A 247 -2.82 -7.62 12.47
CA LEU A 247 -1.95 -6.63 11.86
C LEU A 247 -0.50 -6.94 12.21
N TYR A 248 0.37 -6.87 11.21
CA TYR A 248 1.80 -7.05 11.35
C TYR A 248 2.53 -5.76 11.01
N VAL A 249 3.55 -5.45 11.80
CA VAL A 249 4.54 -4.42 11.45
C VAL A 249 5.88 -5.09 11.28
N ILE A 250 6.52 -4.79 10.14
CA ILE A 250 7.87 -5.24 9.80
C ILE A 250 8.73 -3.99 9.69
N PHE A 251 9.71 -3.86 10.58
CA PHE A 251 10.54 -2.66 10.61
C PHE A 251 11.51 -2.65 9.44
N GLY A 252 11.54 -1.52 8.73
CA GLY A 252 12.52 -1.28 7.69
C GLY A 252 13.93 -1.31 8.27
N ALA A 253 14.93 -1.58 7.43
CA ALA A 253 16.31 -1.47 7.89
C ALA A 253 17.30 -1.26 6.75
N ARG A 254 18.32 -0.44 7.02
CA ARG A 254 19.44 -0.18 6.11
C ARG A 254 20.28 -1.39 5.77
N GLU A 255 20.25 -2.43 6.61
CA GLU A 255 20.92 -3.68 6.33
C GLU A 255 20.09 -4.68 5.51
N TRP A 256 18.84 -4.37 5.16
CA TRP A 256 18.06 -5.27 4.30
C TRP A 256 18.81 -5.50 2.99
N ARG A 257 19.00 -6.77 2.66
CA ARG A 257 19.61 -7.20 1.40
C ARG A 257 18.57 -8.02 0.64
N SER A 258 18.64 -7.92 -0.69
CA SER A 258 17.86 -8.76 -1.59
C SER A 258 18.02 -10.25 -1.24
N GLY A 259 16.93 -11.00 -1.32
CA GLY A 259 16.84 -12.41 -0.93
C GLY A 259 16.38 -12.65 0.50
N LEU A 260 15.81 -11.63 1.17
CA LEU A 260 15.22 -11.79 2.50
C LEU A 260 13.84 -12.45 2.38
N ALA A 261 13.62 -13.51 3.14
CA ALA A 261 12.32 -14.16 3.26
C ALA A 261 11.95 -14.26 4.75
N ARG A 262 10.75 -13.80 5.12
CA ARG A 262 10.23 -13.91 6.49
C ARG A 262 8.91 -14.66 6.49
N ASP A 263 8.82 -15.64 7.38
CA ASP A 263 7.62 -16.45 7.55
C ASP A 263 6.90 -16.04 8.83
N LEU A 264 5.77 -15.35 8.70
CA LEU A 264 5.02 -14.81 9.84
C LEU A 264 4.29 -15.90 10.64
N ALA A 265 4.35 -17.16 10.22
CA ALA A 265 3.90 -18.28 11.03
C ALA A 265 4.80 -18.48 12.27
N ASP A 266 6.05 -18.02 12.20
CA ASP A 266 6.91 -17.85 13.36
C ASP A 266 6.62 -16.49 14.01
N PRO A 267 6.13 -16.43 15.26
CA PRO A 267 5.88 -15.18 15.97
C PRO A 267 7.11 -14.28 16.12
N ALA A 268 8.33 -14.82 15.96
CA ALA A 268 9.56 -14.03 16.00
C ALA A 268 9.90 -13.33 14.67
N SER A 269 9.19 -13.64 13.57
CA SER A 269 9.45 -13.07 12.25
C SER A 269 8.86 -11.67 12.06
N ALA A 270 7.81 -11.34 12.82
CA ALA A 270 7.23 -10.00 12.87
C ALA A 270 7.91 -9.15 13.94
N ASP A 271 8.11 -7.87 13.65
CA ASP A 271 8.67 -6.94 14.63
C ASP A 271 7.58 -6.47 15.61
N VAL A 272 6.35 -6.24 15.13
CA VAL A 272 5.16 -6.02 15.97
C VAL A 272 4.00 -6.87 15.47
N THR A 273 3.25 -7.47 16.39
CA THR A 273 1.99 -8.19 16.09
C THR A 273 0.85 -7.58 16.89
N ILE A 274 -0.28 -7.29 16.24
CA ILE A 274 -1.47 -6.74 16.87
C ILE A 274 -2.68 -7.60 16.52
N PHE A 275 -3.24 -8.28 17.53
CA PHE A 275 -4.39 -9.16 17.37
C PHE A 275 -5.70 -8.37 17.40
N GLY A 276 -6.63 -8.73 16.50
CA GLY A 276 -7.95 -8.11 16.38
C GLY A 276 -8.90 -8.38 17.56
N PRO A 277 -10.01 -7.62 17.64
CA PRO A 277 -10.82 -7.48 18.84
C PRO A 277 -11.70 -8.69 19.16
N GLY A 278 -12.17 -9.41 18.15
CA GLY A 278 -13.25 -10.37 18.30
C GLY A 278 -13.50 -11.24 17.08
N LEU A 279 -14.43 -12.18 17.22
CA LEU A 279 -14.86 -13.08 16.14
C LEU A 279 -15.37 -12.27 14.94
N LEU A 280 -14.99 -12.67 13.72
CA LEU A 280 -15.50 -12.11 12.46
C LEU A 280 -15.38 -10.58 12.35
N SER A 281 -14.42 -9.96 13.03
CA SER A 281 -14.25 -8.50 13.04
C SER A 281 -13.45 -7.97 11.86
N PHE A 282 -12.63 -8.82 11.22
CA PHE A 282 -11.77 -8.47 10.08
C PHE A 282 -10.81 -7.29 10.35
N PHE A 283 -10.17 -7.26 11.52
CA PHE A 283 -9.18 -6.24 11.88
C PHE A 283 -8.01 -6.18 10.89
N GLY A 284 -7.58 -4.97 10.54
CA GLY A 284 -6.66 -4.77 9.44
C GLY A 284 -7.34 -4.71 8.08
N PHE A 285 -8.66 -4.50 8.02
CA PHE A 285 -9.40 -4.38 6.75
C PHE A 285 -8.88 -3.21 5.92
N GLN A 286 -8.66 -2.07 6.57
CA GLN A 286 -7.96 -0.92 6.01
C GLN A 286 -6.94 -0.39 6.99
N ILE A 287 -5.88 0.19 6.44
CA ILE A 287 -4.74 0.71 7.19
C ILE A 287 -4.40 2.07 6.60
N ALA A 288 -4.16 3.04 7.47
CA ALA A 288 -3.56 4.32 7.15
C ALA A 288 -2.48 4.60 8.20
N VAL A 289 -1.46 5.37 7.80
CA VAL A 289 -0.35 5.76 8.67
C VAL A 289 -0.17 7.26 8.57
N GLY A 290 0.02 7.91 9.72
CA GLY A 290 0.18 9.36 9.82
C GLY A 290 0.27 9.80 11.28
N ASP A 291 0.95 10.92 11.54
CA ASP A 291 1.05 11.51 12.87
C ASP A 291 -0.29 12.20 13.23
N VAL A 292 -1.12 11.51 14.03
CA VAL A 292 -2.44 12.01 14.45
C VAL A 292 -2.43 12.60 15.85
N ASN A 293 -1.31 12.49 16.56
CA ASN A 293 -1.15 13.00 17.93
C ASN A 293 -0.20 14.23 18.02
N GLY A 294 0.50 14.56 16.93
CA GLY A 294 1.40 15.70 16.79
C GLY A 294 2.78 15.51 17.42
N ASP A 295 3.23 14.27 17.65
CA ASP A 295 4.54 13.99 18.27
C ASP A 295 5.68 13.88 17.25
N GLY A 296 5.37 13.98 15.95
CA GLY A 296 6.31 13.89 14.85
C GLY A 296 6.63 12.47 14.40
N ILE A 297 6.03 11.45 15.01
CA ILE A 297 6.17 10.04 14.63
C ILE A 297 4.83 9.54 14.08
N PRO A 298 4.80 8.96 12.86
CA PRO A 298 3.60 8.37 12.31
C PRO A 298 2.94 7.32 13.22
N ASP A 299 1.62 7.44 13.38
CA ASP A 299 0.77 6.48 14.09
C ASP A 299 0.08 5.52 13.12
N ILE A 300 -0.35 4.37 13.61
CA ILE A 300 -1.11 3.38 12.84
C ILE A 300 -2.60 3.58 13.11
N VAL A 301 -3.39 3.77 12.05
CA VAL A 301 -4.85 3.77 12.09
C VAL A 301 -5.38 2.61 11.27
N THR A 302 -6.19 1.75 11.89
CA THR A 302 -6.67 0.51 11.26
C THR A 302 -8.11 0.20 11.63
N SER A 303 -8.83 -0.53 10.78
CA SER A 303 -10.25 -0.81 10.98
C SER A 303 -10.59 -2.30 11.14
N ALA A 304 -11.70 -2.54 11.84
CA ALA A 304 -12.43 -3.80 11.94
C ALA A 304 -13.92 -3.53 11.68
N PRO A 305 -14.35 -3.48 10.40
CA PRO A 305 -15.66 -2.96 10.03
C PRO A 305 -16.84 -3.80 10.52
N LEU A 306 -16.61 -5.06 10.89
CA LEU A 306 -17.62 -5.97 11.39
C LEU A 306 -17.54 -6.21 12.91
N ALA A 307 -16.73 -5.42 13.63
CA ALA A 307 -16.70 -5.48 15.08
C ALA A 307 -18.00 -4.95 15.71
N ASP A 308 -18.32 -5.47 16.90
CA ASP A 308 -19.62 -5.30 17.57
C ASP A 308 -19.67 -4.09 18.52
N GLY A 309 -18.74 -3.16 18.39
CA GLY A 309 -18.74 -1.94 19.16
C GLY A 309 -18.34 -2.12 20.63
N PRO A 310 -18.63 -1.12 21.48
CA PRO A 310 -18.29 -1.14 22.89
C PRO A 310 -18.93 -2.35 23.58
N GLN A 311 -18.11 -3.11 24.29
CA GLN A 311 -18.52 -4.29 25.05
C GLN A 311 -19.21 -5.38 24.19
N ASN A 312 -19.06 -5.33 22.86
CA ASN A 312 -19.70 -6.21 21.88
C ASN A 312 -21.24 -6.17 21.91
N GLU A 313 -21.83 -5.00 22.17
CA GLU A 313 -23.30 -4.84 22.31
C GLU A 313 -23.98 -4.26 21.06
N ARG A 314 -23.23 -3.82 20.04
CA ARG A 314 -23.73 -3.20 18.81
C ARG A 314 -23.26 -3.99 17.58
N PRO A 315 -23.98 -5.06 17.19
CA PRO A 315 -23.56 -5.93 16.11
C PRO A 315 -23.18 -5.17 14.83
N GLU A 316 -22.01 -5.47 14.28
CA GLU A 316 -21.51 -4.87 13.02
C GLU A 316 -21.49 -3.33 13.02
N ALA A 317 -21.32 -2.70 14.19
CA ALA A 317 -21.16 -1.24 14.27
C ALA A 317 -19.87 -0.78 13.57
N GLY A 318 -18.85 -1.63 13.56
CA GLY A 318 -17.52 -1.33 13.06
C GLY A 318 -16.70 -0.51 14.05
N GLU A 319 -15.39 -0.72 14.00
CA GLU A 319 -14.42 -0.10 14.89
C GLU A 319 -13.20 0.40 14.11
N VAL A 320 -12.66 1.53 14.55
CA VAL A 320 -11.39 2.09 14.09
C VAL A 320 -10.47 2.25 15.30
N TYR A 321 -9.24 1.79 15.15
CA TYR A 321 -8.22 1.75 16.18
C TYR A 321 -7.06 2.65 15.79
N VAL A 322 -6.56 3.42 16.75
CA VAL A 322 -5.31 4.17 16.64
C VAL A 322 -4.30 3.54 17.59
N ILE A 323 -3.13 3.21 17.07
CA ILE A 323 -1.96 2.76 17.83
C ILE A 323 -0.88 3.80 17.60
N PHE A 324 -0.43 4.45 18.67
CA PHE A 324 0.58 5.49 18.54
C PHE A 324 1.93 4.92 18.13
N GLY A 325 2.69 5.69 17.36
CA GLY A 325 4.05 5.38 16.95
C GLY A 325 5.08 5.65 18.05
N GLY A 326 6.33 5.32 17.74
CA GLY A 326 7.51 5.70 18.49
C GLY A 326 8.12 4.59 19.32
N VAL A 327 8.90 4.99 20.33
CA VAL A 327 9.88 4.15 21.03
C VAL A 327 9.32 2.93 21.78
N HIS A 328 8.00 2.78 21.84
CA HIS A 328 7.32 1.67 22.49
C HIS A 328 6.90 0.57 21.49
N LEU A 329 6.89 0.87 20.19
CA LEU A 329 6.85 -0.13 19.13
C LEU A 329 8.28 -0.61 18.89
N VAL A 330 8.67 -1.67 19.59
CA VAL A 330 9.99 -2.31 19.48
C VAL A 330 9.83 -3.74 18.99
N ARG A 331 10.93 -4.35 18.53
CA ARG A 331 10.91 -5.74 18.09
C ARG A 331 10.38 -6.67 19.19
N GLY A 332 9.40 -7.50 18.82
CA GLY A 332 8.70 -8.40 19.75
C GLY A 332 7.52 -7.77 20.47
N THR A 333 7.13 -6.53 20.16
CA THR A 333 5.90 -5.94 20.71
C THR A 333 4.69 -6.76 20.24
N VAL A 334 3.89 -7.22 21.20
CA VAL A 334 2.61 -7.90 20.95
C VAL A 334 1.51 -7.12 21.63
N ARG A 335 0.51 -6.70 20.85
CA ARG A 335 -0.71 -6.04 21.34
C ARG A 335 -1.94 -6.90 21.03
N ASP A 336 -2.96 -6.74 21.84
CA ASP A 336 -4.26 -7.37 21.66
C ASP A 336 -5.33 -6.30 21.87
N VAL A 337 -6.10 -5.97 20.82
CA VAL A 337 -7.10 -4.89 20.89
C VAL A 337 -8.46 -5.36 21.38
N ALA A 338 -8.58 -6.60 21.87
CA ALA A 338 -9.82 -7.07 22.47
C ALA A 338 -10.26 -6.21 23.67
N PRO A 339 -11.59 -6.07 23.88
CA PRO A 339 -12.13 -5.33 25.01
C PRO A 339 -11.53 -5.78 26.35
N GLY A 340 -10.96 -4.83 27.10
CA GLY A 340 -10.38 -5.08 28.43
C GLY A 340 -8.93 -5.58 28.44
N SER A 341 -8.27 -5.68 27.27
CA SER A 341 -6.84 -5.98 27.18
C SER A 341 -5.99 -4.84 27.76
N ALA A 342 -4.95 -5.19 28.53
CA ALA A 342 -4.01 -4.22 29.11
C ALA A 342 -3.02 -3.65 28.09
N ALA A 343 -2.82 -4.34 26.96
CA ALA A 343 -1.94 -3.93 25.85
C ALA A 343 -2.78 -3.62 24.60
N GLY A 344 -3.83 -2.84 24.82
CA GLY A 344 -4.80 -2.46 23.80
C GLY A 344 -4.35 -1.31 22.88
N PRO A 345 -5.30 -0.77 22.11
CA PRO A 345 -5.09 0.42 21.29
C PRO A 345 -5.00 1.68 22.17
N ASP A 346 -4.45 2.76 21.61
CA ASP A 346 -4.36 4.06 22.28
C ASP A 346 -5.68 4.83 22.16
N VAL A 347 -6.36 4.70 21.01
CA VAL A 347 -7.72 5.22 20.79
C VAL A 347 -8.57 4.18 20.08
N VAL A 348 -9.86 4.08 20.45
CA VAL A 348 -10.87 3.33 19.71
C VAL A 348 -12.05 4.23 19.40
N ILE A 349 -12.47 4.20 18.14
CA ILE A 349 -13.66 4.88 17.63
C ILE A 349 -14.65 3.80 17.21
N PHE A 350 -15.87 3.91 17.73
CA PHE A 350 -16.93 2.94 17.49
C PHE A 350 -17.99 3.53 16.56
N GLY A 351 -18.60 2.71 15.72
CA GLY A 351 -19.85 3.06 15.02
C GLY A 351 -20.91 3.55 16.00
N ALA A 352 -21.83 4.41 15.55
CA ALA A 352 -22.85 5.02 16.41
C ALA A 352 -24.00 4.04 16.71
N ALA A 353 -24.32 3.14 15.79
CA ALA A 353 -25.36 2.13 15.90
C ALA A 353 -24.90 0.77 15.34
N ALA A 354 -25.73 -0.26 15.56
CA ALA A 354 -25.53 -1.56 14.93
C ALA A 354 -25.63 -1.43 13.40
N GLN A 355 -24.82 -2.19 12.67
CA GLN A 355 -24.75 -2.20 11.20
C GLN A 355 -24.27 -0.89 10.54
N ASP A 356 -23.62 -0.01 11.30
CA ASP A 356 -23.01 1.20 10.74
C ASP A 356 -21.80 0.89 9.85
N LEU A 357 -21.13 -0.26 10.07
CA LEU A 357 -19.95 -0.70 9.31
C LEU A 357 -18.82 0.33 9.30
N LEU A 358 -18.63 1.07 10.41
CA LEU A 358 -17.57 2.07 10.52
C LEU A 358 -16.21 1.46 10.18
N GLY A 359 -15.42 2.16 9.36
CA GLY A 359 -14.08 1.72 8.96
C GLY A 359 -14.05 0.85 7.70
N TYR A 360 -15.16 0.76 6.96
CA TYR A 360 -15.18 0.16 5.61
C TYR A 360 -14.39 0.99 4.57
N THR A 361 -14.28 2.31 4.80
CA THR A 361 -13.38 3.23 4.09
C THR A 361 -12.65 4.11 5.11
N LEU A 362 -11.34 4.26 4.95
CA LEU A 362 -10.44 4.99 5.83
C LEU A 362 -9.55 5.89 4.97
N LEU A 363 -9.49 7.17 5.35
CA LEU A 363 -8.64 8.19 4.74
C LEU A 363 -8.14 9.10 5.86
N LEU A 364 -6.83 9.26 5.98
CA LEU A 364 -6.20 10.26 6.84
C LEU A 364 -5.75 11.43 6.00
N THR A 365 -6.13 12.64 6.41
CA THR A 365 -5.73 13.89 5.76
C THR A 365 -6.02 15.07 6.67
N ASP A 366 -5.12 16.04 6.69
CA ASP A 366 -5.34 17.33 7.34
C ASP A 366 -6.43 18.11 6.57
N VAL A 367 -7.63 18.19 7.15
CA VAL A 367 -8.76 18.96 6.59
C VAL A 367 -8.91 20.33 7.25
N THR A 368 -8.21 20.59 8.35
CA THR A 368 -8.29 21.84 9.12
C THR A 368 -7.20 22.83 8.70
N GLY A 369 -6.13 22.34 8.09
CA GLY A 369 -4.95 23.10 7.66
C GLY A 369 -4.05 23.50 8.83
N ASP A 370 -4.15 22.82 9.98
CA ASP A 370 -3.33 23.12 11.16
C ASP A 370 -2.02 22.32 11.22
N GLY A 371 -1.80 21.43 10.24
CA GLY A 371 -0.61 20.61 10.14
C GLY A 371 -0.66 19.31 10.93
N LEU A 372 -1.79 19.00 11.58
CA LEU A 372 -2.08 17.69 12.17
C LEU A 372 -2.96 16.87 11.21
N LEU A 373 -2.70 15.56 11.13
CA LEU A 373 -3.50 14.64 10.31
C LEU A 373 -4.77 14.17 11.03
#